data_AF-A0A8T7HL00-F1
#
_entry.id   AF-A0A8T7HL00-F1
#
_cell.length_a   1.000
_cell.length_b   1.000
_cell.length_c   1.000
_cell.angle_alpha   90.00
_cell.angle_beta   90.00
_cell.angle_gamma   90.00
#
_symmetry.space_group_name_H-M   'P 1'
#
loop_
_entity.id
_entity.type
_entity.pdbx_description
1 polymer ?
#
loop_
_entity_poly.entity_id
_entity_poly.type
_entity_poly.pdbx_seq_one_letter_code
_entity_poly.pdbx_strand_id
1 'polypeptide(L)'
;MKRFTKEQLLFFLKEASHDLGRTPTGKDFDKSKYPSRTTYVNRFGSWNKALKLAGLKLNSKTYSRSELIDFLRLLAAELGRSPTPTDLKKSKWAPSQATYRKSFGSFRQALKEAGQLKQDAASLKQFVKKQ
;
A
#
# COMPACT_ATOMS: atom_id res chain seq x y z
N MET A 1 -10.48 23.10 -18.14
CA MET A 1 -9.94 21.82 -17.61
C MET A 1 -10.81 20.67 -18.11
N LYS A 2 -10.24 19.68 -18.81
CA LYS A 2 -10.98 18.45 -19.18
C LYS A 2 -11.44 17.75 -17.90
N ARG A 3 -12.75 17.56 -17.75
CA ARG A 3 -13.34 16.85 -16.61
C ARG A 3 -13.41 15.36 -16.95
N PHE A 4 -12.54 14.56 -16.34
CA PHE A 4 -12.63 13.11 -16.41
C PHE A 4 -13.42 12.55 -15.23
N THR A 5 -14.26 11.55 -15.50
CA THR A 5 -14.93 10.79 -14.44
C THR A 5 -13.96 9.84 -13.75
N LYS A 6 -14.34 9.34 -12.57
CA LYS A 6 -13.53 8.33 -11.87
C LYS A 6 -13.39 7.08 -12.73
N GLU A 7 -14.43 6.61 -13.41
CA GLU A 7 -14.32 5.41 -14.26
C GLU A 7 -13.35 5.63 -15.43
N GLN A 8 -13.40 6.78 -16.11
CA GLN A 8 -12.49 7.08 -17.22
C GLN A 8 -11.04 7.07 -16.77
N LEU A 9 -10.74 7.64 -15.59
CA LEU A 9 -9.39 7.61 -15.03
C LEU A 9 -8.94 6.18 -14.72
N LEU A 10 -9.80 5.35 -14.14
CA LEU A 10 -9.46 3.94 -13.88
C LEU A 10 -9.26 3.15 -15.17
N PHE A 11 -10.04 3.45 -16.22
CA PHE A 11 -9.88 2.86 -17.54
C PHE A 11 -8.49 3.17 -18.12
N PHE A 12 -8.08 4.44 -18.12
CA PHE A 12 -6.76 4.85 -18.61
C PHE A 12 -5.60 4.21 -17.85
N LEU A 13 -5.74 3.99 -16.53
CA LEU A 13 -4.76 3.25 -15.75
C LEU A 13 -4.62 1.80 -16.21
N LYS A 14 -5.75 1.12 -16.48
CA LYS A 14 -5.75 -0.25 -16.97
C LYS A 14 -5.18 -0.35 -18.39
N GLU A 15 -5.59 0.56 -19.27
CA GLU A 15 -5.08 0.66 -20.65
C GLU A 15 -3.56 0.85 -20.64
N ALA A 16 -3.05 1.84 -19.90
CA ALA A 16 -1.61 2.06 -19.80
C ALA A 16 -0.86 0.88 -19.18
N SER A 17 -1.46 0.16 -18.23
CA SER A 17 -0.86 -1.04 -17.66
C SER A 17 -0.79 -2.19 -18.66
N HIS A 18 -1.78 -2.31 -19.54
CA HIS A 18 -1.81 -3.28 -20.61
C HIS A 18 -0.73 -2.94 -21.66
N ASP A 19 -0.68 -1.68 -22.10
CA ASP A 19 0.28 -1.19 -23.10
C ASP A 19 1.74 -1.34 -22.63
N LEU A 20 2.01 -1.07 -21.35
CA LEU A 20 3.36 -1.13 -20.78
C LEU A 20 3.76 -2.54 -20.32
N GLY A 21 2.81 -3.49 -20.22
CA GLY A 21 3.05 -4.81 -19.61
C GLY A 21 3.45 -4.75 -18.13
N ARG A 22 3.38 -3.58 -17.49
CA ARG A 22 3.72 -3.32 -16.09
C ARG A 22 2.77 -2.29 -15.50
N THR A 23 2.70 -2.20 -14.17
CA THR A 23 1.94 -1.12 -13.55
C THR A 23 2.53 0.25 -13.96
N PRO A 24 1.70 1.20 -14.43
CA PRO A 24 2.14 2.53 -14.78
C PRO A 24 2.52 3.36 -13.55
N THR A 25 3.67 4.03 -13.64
CA THR A 25 4.14 5.00 -12.65
C THR A 25 3.58 6.38 -12.98
N GLY A 26 3.55 7.28 -12.00
CA GLY A 26 3.11 8.65 -12.26
C GLY A 26 3.95 9.37 -13.33
N LYS A 27 5.24 9.02 -13.45
CA LYS A 27 6.13 9.58 -14.49
C LYS A 27 5.73 9.15 -15.90
N ASP A 28 5.15 7.95 -16.04
CA ASP A 28 4.65 7.46 -17.33
C ASP A 28 3.46 8.31 -17.81
N PHE A 29 2.78 9.04 -16.90
CA PHE A 29 1.58 9.82 -17.21
C PHE A 29 1.87 11.31 -17.39
N ASP A 30 2.93 11.86 -16.79
CA ASP A 30 3.26 13.29 -16.85
C ASP A 30 3.67 13.78 -18.25
N LYS A 31 4.03 12.88 -19.19
CA LYS A 31 4.36 13.19 -20.60
C LYS A 31 3.65 12.30 -21.62
N SER A 32 2.41 11.88 -21.34
CA SER A 32 1.68 10.93 -22.18
C SER A 32 0.36 11.46 -22.72
N LYS A 33 -0.33 10.66 -23.54
CA LYS A 33 -1.72 10.89 -23.96
C LYS A 33 -2.72 10.85 -22.78
N TYR A 34 -2.31 10.32 -21.63
CA TYR A 34 -3.16 10.12 -20.46
C TYR A 34 -3.20 11.35 -19.54
N PRO A 35 -4.24 11.48 -18.68
CA PRO A 35 -4.31 12.57 -17.71
C PRO A 35 -3.11 12.57 -16.74
N SER A 36 -2.60 13.75 -16.36
CA SER A 36 -1.44 13.82 -15.46
C SER A 36 -1.68 13.15 -14.10
N ARG A 37 -0.60 12.74 -13.43
CA ARG A 37 -0.66 12.13 -12.09
C ARG A 37 -1.45 12.99 -11.10
N THR A 38 -1.33 14.30 -11.17
CA THR A 38 -2.05 15.27 -10.33
C THR A 38 -3.57 15.11 -10.44
N THR A 39 -4.09 14.81 -11.63
CA THR A 39 -5.52 14.55 -11.83
C THR A 39 -6.01 13.37 -11.00
N TYR A 40 -5.23 12.29 -10.97
CA TYR A 40 -5.53 11.10 -10.17
C TYR A 40 -5.43 11.36 -8.67
N VAL A 41 -4.39 12.07 -8.23
CA VAL A 41 -4.23 12.44 -6.82
C VAL A 41 -5.42 13.29 -6.35
N ASN A 42 -5.83 14.29 -7.13
CA ASN A 42 -6.97 15.15 -6.75
C ASN A 42 -8.31 14.41 -6.73
N ARG A 43 -8.50 13.40 -7.59
CA ARG A 43 -9.79 12.68 -7.70
C ARG A 43 -9.91 11.50 -6.74
N PHE A 44 -8.81 10.81 -6.47
CA PHE A 44 -8.79 9.59 -5.64
C PHE A 44 -8.12 9.79 -4.29
N GLY A 45 -7.44 10.92 -4.08
CA GLY A 45 -6.64 11.25 -2.90
C GLY A 45 -5.18 10.80 -3.02
N SER A 46 -4.90 9.73 -3.78
CA SER A 46 -3.53 9.29 -4.06
C SER A 46 -3.44 8.44 -5.33
N TRP A 47 -2.24 8.42 -5.94
CA TRP A 47 -1.96 7.56 -7.10
C TRP A 47 -2.15 6.07 -6.77
N ASN A 48 -1.65 5.61 -5.61
CA ASN A 48 -1.81 4.22 -5.20
C ASN A 48 -3.26 3.85 -4.95
N LYS A 49 -4.09 4.76 -4.45
CA LYS A 49 -5.53 4.52 -4.30
C LYS A 49 -6.19 4.38 -5.68
N ALA A 50 -5.78 5.17 -6.67
CA ALA A 50 -6.23 5.00 -8.04
C ALA A 50 -5.79 3.64 -8.63
N LEU A 51 -4.53 3.23 -8.44
CA LEU A 51 -4.05 1.91 -8.86
C LEU A 51 -4.80 0.75 -8.18
N LYS A 52 -5.05 0.85 -6.87
CA LYS A 52 -5.82 -0.14 -6.10
C LYS A 52 -7.25 -0.27 -6.62
N LEU A 53 -7.92 0.85 -6.89
CA LEU A 53 -9.26 0.87 -7.47
C LEU A 53 -9.27 0.37 -8.92
N ALA A 54 -8.18 0.55 -9.66
CA ALA A 54 -7.99 0.00 -11.00
C ALA A 54 -7.67 -1.50 -10.99
N GLY A 55 -7.50 -2.12 -9.81
CA GLY A 55 -7.13 -3.53 -9.68
C GLY A 55 -5.68 -3.82 -10.07
N LEU A 56 -4.84 -2.79 -10.15
CA LEU A 56 -3.43 -2.91 -10.57
C LEU A 56 -2.53 -3.13 -9.35
N LYS A 57 -1.43 -3.89 -9.56
CA LYS A 57 -0.37 -4.04 -8.54
C LYS A 57 0.26 -2.68 -8.26
N LEU A 58 0.55 -2.36 -7.01
CA LEU A 58 1.15 -1.06 -6.66
C LEU A 58 2.64 -1.01 -7.04
N ASN A 59 3.08 0.08 -7.68
CA ASN A 59 4.48 0.28 -8.09
C ASN A 59 5.46 0.50 -6.94
N SER A 60 4.93 0.92 -5.79
CA SER A 60 5.65 1.00 -4.54
C SER A 60 4.83 0.20 -3.53
N LYS A 61 5.49 -0.67 -2.76
CA LYS A 61 4.94 -1.25 -1.53
C LYS A 61 4.77 -0.13 -0.49
N THR A 62 3.88 0.81 -0.76
CA THR A 62 3.49 1.84 0.18
C THR A 62 2.34 1.28 0.97
N TYR A 63 2.66 0.75 2.14
CA TYR A 63 1.67 0.22 3.06
C TYR A 63 0.94 1.37 3.73
N SER A 64 -0.38 1.26 3.84
CA SER A 64 -1.14 2.17 4.68
C SER A 64 -0.73 2.01 6.15
N ARG A 65 -1.07 2.99 6.98
CA ARG A 65 -0.87 2.90 8.44
C ARG A 65 -1.56 1.65 9.01
N SER A 66 -2.77 1.34 8.55
CA SER A 66 -3.50 0.13 8.97
C SER A 66 -2.81 -1.15 8.52
N GLU A 67 -2.37 -1.24 7.26
CA GLU A 67 -1.68 -2.42 6.74
C GLU A 67 -0.39 -2.68 7.53
N LEU A 68 0.38 -1.63 7.83
CA LEU A 68 1.58 -1.72 8.69
C LEU A 68 1.25 -2.29 10.08
N ILE A 69 0.17 -1.82 10.71
CA ILE A 69 -0.29 -2.38 11.99
C ILE A 69 -0.63 -3.87 11.85
N ASP A 70 -1.30 -4.27 10.76
CA ASP A 70 -1.65 -5.66 10.51
C ASP A 70 -0.41 -6.55 10.36
N PHE A 71 0.64 -6.07 9.66
CA PHE A 71 1.92 -6.76 9.56
C PHE A 71 2.56 -6.99 10.94
N LEU A 72 2.53 -5.99 11.84
CA LEU A 72 3.06 -6.15 13.20
C LEU A 72 2.27 -7.15 14.02
N ARG A 73 0.94 -7.18 13.88
CA ARG A 73 0.10 -8.14 14.59
C ARG A 73 0.28 -9.56 14.11
N LEU A 74 0.34 -9.75 12.80
CA LEU A 74 0.63 -11.06 12.21
C LEU A 74 1.96 -11.59 12.74
N LEU A 75 2.98 -10.74 12.75
CA LEU A 75 4.30 -11.11 13.25
C LEU A 75 4.26 -11.38 14.77
N ALA A 76 3.48 -10.61 15.53
CA ALA A 76 3.29 -10.84 16.96
C ALA A 76 2.57 -12.17 17.25
N ALA A 77 1.55 -12.49 16.46
CA ALA A 77 0.77 -13.71 16.57
C ALA A 77 1.60 -14.94 16.20
N GLU A 78 2.44 -14.84 15.15
CA GLU A 78 3.37 -15.89 14.74
C GLU A 78 4.45 -16.15 15.81
N LEU A 79 4.96 -15.10 16.45
CA LEU A 79 5.99 -15.20 17.49
C LEU A 79 5.45 -15.49 18.90
N GLY A 80 4.15 -15.33 19.13
CA GLY A 80 3.54 -15.35 20.46
C GLY A 80 4.01 -14.22 21.40
N ARG A 81 4.69 -13.20 20.86
CA ARG A 81 5.27 -12.06 21.62
C ARG A 81 5.34 -10.81 20.76
N SER A 82 5.54 -9.65 21.38
CA SER A 82 5.76 -8.39 20.65
C SER A 82 7.00 -8.48 19.74
N PRO A 83 6.87 -8.17 18.44
CA PRO A 83 7.97 -8.27 17.49
C PRO A 83 8.99 -7.15 17.71
N THR A 84 10.25 -7.50 17.53
CA THR A 84 11.39 -6.58 17.63
C THR A 84 11.87 -6.16 16.23
N PRO A 85 12.68 -5.09 16.11
CA PRO A 85 13.30 -4.73 14.83
C PRO A 85 14.15 -5.86 14.22
N THR A 86 14.72 -6.72 15.06
CA THR A 86 15.46 -7.91 14.63
C THR A 86 14.53 -8.95 14.00
N ASP A 87 13.33 -9.13 14.55
CA ASP A 87 12.33 -10.05 13.99
C ASP A 87 11.83 -9.56 12.62
N LEU A 88 11.64 -8.24 12.45
CA LEU A 88 11.33 -7.66 11.13
C LEU A 88 12.42 -7.95 10.09
N LYS A 89 13.70 -7.84 10.48
CA LYS A 89 14.82 -8.17 9.58
C LYS A 89 14.87 -9.65 9.22
N LYS A 90 14.47 -10.54 10.15
CA LYS A 90 14.39 -11.98 9.91
C LYS A 90 13.18 -12.37 9.05
N SER A 91 12.10 -11.60 9.14
CA SER A 91 10.90 -11.86 8.36
C SER A 91 11.13 -11.54 6.87
N LYS A 92 10.78 -12.48 5.98
CA LYS A 92 10.87 -12.28 4.52
C LYS A 92 9.70 -11.47 3.96
N TRP A 93 8.58 -11.44 4.67
CA TRP A 93 7.32 -10.85 4.22
C TRP A 93 7.02 -9.50 4.88
N ALA A 94 7.53 -9.22 6.08
CA ALA A 94 7.16 -8.01 6.80
C ALA A 94 7.92 -6.77 6.28
N PRO A 95 7.30 -5.58 6.33
CA PRO A 95 7.95 -4.33 5.96
C PRO A 95 9.17 -4.03 6.85
N SER A 96 10.18 -3.35 6.32
CA SER A 96 11.34 -2.97 7.12
C SER A 96 11.00 -1.93 8.20
N GLN A 97 11.81 -1.87 9.26
CA GLN A 97 11.70 -0.85 10.31
C GLN A 97 11.68 0.59 9.74
N ALA A 98 12.41 0.84 8.65
CA ALA A 98 12.45 2.14 7.99
C ALA A 98 11.07 2.55 7.45
N THR A 99 10.27 1.59 6.99
CA THR A 99 8.89 1.84 6.53
C THR A 99 7.98 2.27 7.69
N TYR A 100 8.09 1.61 8.84
CA TYR A 100 7.37 2.02 10.05
C TYR A 100 7.79 3.40 10.56
N ARG A 101 9.10 3.69 10.54
CA ARG A 101 9.61 5.01 10.94
C ARG A 101 9.06 6.13 10.05
N LYS A 102 8.92 5.89 8.74
CA LYS A 102 8.34 6.87 7.80
C LYS A 102 6.85 7.14 8.05
N SER A 103 6.07 6.10 8.38
CA SER A 103 4.61 6.26 8.54
C SER A 103 4.16 6.65 9.95
N PHE A 104 4.90 6.24 11.00
CA PHE A 104 4.53 6.44 12.41
C PHE A 104 5.51 7.33 13.18
N GLY A 105 6.62 7.77 12.56
CA GLY A 105 7.72 8.45 13.25
C GLY A 105 8.64 7.47 14.01
N SER A 106 8.07 6.45 14.66
CA SER A 106 8.84 5.44 15.40
C SER A 106 8.21 4.05 15.33
N PHE A 107 9.07 3.02 15.35
CA PHE A 107 8.64 1.62 15.45
C PHE A 107 7.89 1.33 16.76
N ARG A 108 8.31 1.95 17.88
CA ARG A 108 7.60 1.81 19.16
C ARG A 108 6.19 2.38 19.10
N GLN A 109 6.00 3.47 18.35
CA GLN A 109 4.69 4.08 18.16
C GLN A 109 3.78 3.19 17.30
N ALA A 110 4.33 2.57 16.26
CA ALA A 110 3.62 1.57 15.46
C ALA A 110 3.18 0.36 16.31
N LEU A 111 4.03 -0.14 17.21
CA LEU A 111 3.67 -1.21 18.14
C LEU A 111 2.58 -0.80 19.15
N LYS A 112 2.65 0.43 19.66
CA LYS A 112 1.64 0.97 20.59
C LYS A 112 0.26 0.99 19.92
N GLU A 113 0.18 1.49 18.69
CA GLU A 113 -1.07 1.49 17.92
C GLU A 113 -1.53 0.07 17.54
N ALA A 114 -0.59 -0.82 17.23
CA ALA A 114 -0.89 -2.22 16.98
C ALA A 114 -1.49 -2.93 18.22
N GLY A 115 -1.13 -2.53 19.43
CA GLY A 115 -1.77 -3.02 20.66
C GLY A 115 -3.15 -2.40 20.95
N GLN A 116 -3.44 -1.20 20.44
CA GLN A 116 -4.67 -0.46 20.74
C GLN A 116 -5.85 -0.82 19.84
N LEU A 117 -5.60 -1.07 18.55
CA LEU A 117 -6.67 -1.41 17.60
C LEU A 117 -7.06 -2.89 17.77
N LYS A 118 -8.13 -3.23 18.50
CA LYS A 118 -8.69 -4.59 18.44
C LYS A 118 -9.30 -4.79 17.04
N GLN A 119 -8.70 -5.62 16.21
CA GLN A 119 -9.28 -6.04 14.93
C GLN A 119 -9.34 -7.56 14.90
N ASP A 120 -10.42 -8.08 14.31
CA ASP A 120 -10.75 -9.49 14.28
C ASP A 120 -9.70 -10.30 13.51
N ALA A 121 -9.20 -11.37 14.13
CA ALA A 121 -8.14 -12.24 13.60
C ALA A 121 -8.49 -12.87 12.23
N ALA A 122 -9.75 -12.82 11.80
CA ALA A 122 -10.22 -13.32 10.52
C ALA A 122 -9.61 -12.59 9.31
N SER A 123 -9.38 -11.27 9.40
CA SER A 123 -8.84 -10.47 8.30
C SER A 123 -7.34 -10.71 8.03
N LEU A 124 -6.61 -11.24 9.03
CA LEU A 124 -5.15 -11.41 8.97
C LEU A 124 -4.73 -12.60 8.09
N LYS A 125 -5.55 -13.66 7.99
CA LYS A 125 -5.21 -14.89 7.24
C LYS A 125 -5.15 -14.68 5.72
N GLN A 126 -5.78 -13.64 5.19
CA GLN A 126 -5.88 -13.42 3.74
C GLN A 126 -4.63 -12.76 3.13
N PHE A 127 -3.80 -12.12 3.97
CA PHE A 127 -2.59 -11.42 3.52
C PHE A 127 -1.40 -12.36 3.26
N VAL A 128 -1.25 -13.44 4.03
CA VAL A 128 -0.11 -14.37 3.91
C VAL A 128 -0.24 -15.28 2.68
N LYS A 129 -1.47 -15.53 2.21
CA LYS A 129 -1.77 -16.50 1.15
C LYS A 129 -1.57 -15.98 -0.30
N LYS A 130 -1.15 -14.72 -0.48
CA LYS A 130 -1.16 -14.03 -1.79
C LYS A 130 0.21 -13.54 -2.28
N GLN A 131 1.29 -14.22 -1.90
CA GLN A 131 2.64 -14.02 -2.47
C GLN A 131 2.97 -15.17 -3.41
#